data_AF-A0A2E2YIJ3-F1
#
_entry.id   AF-A0A2E2YIJ3-F1
#
_cell.length_a   1.000
_cell.length_b   1.000
_cell.length_c   1.000
_cell.angle_alpha   90.00
_cell.angle_beta   90.00
_cell.angle_gamma   90.00
#
_symmetry.space_group_name_H-M   'P 1'
#
loop_
_entity.id
_entity.type
_entity.pdbx_description
1 polymer ?
#
loop_
_entity_poly.entity_id
_entity_poly.type
_entity_poly.pdbx_seq_one_letter_code
_entity_poly.pdbx_strand_id
1 'polypeptide(L)'
;EQYTRNMVTGASTADVAIILVDASQGILTQTRRHSFIASLLGIEHVVLAVNKMDLVDYSESRFNQICEDFNTLRKHLAFKSVTPIPLSALKGDNVIDRSKPMGWYQGPTLLGFLETVDIRERLNQHAFRFPVQWVNRPNADFRGFSGTVLAGSVQPGDSIRALPSGQLAKIDQIVLSTQELDRAVTDQAVTLTLDREIDLSRGDLIVSADAPCEVSDQFEAELVWMDNETGYIGRRYALQLGTTQVNASLSDIRFKYDINTFEQLPGRDLALNEIATVQINLDAEIPFEAYTDCSGLGAFVLIDRYSNATVAAGMIRFALRRASNVHRQALSVDRPAREKLAGHQGRVAWLTGLSGSGKSTIASAAEKILHEQGYRTYILDGDNVRHGLSKDLGFTVADRVENIRRIAEVAKLMMDAGIIVLTAFISPFRAERDMAKSLFEEGDFLEVFVDTPLAVAEERDPKGLYKKARSGQLPNFTGIDSDYEVPVSADLIIDTEDQTVDDSATELIELITRNIQG
;
A
#
# COMPACT_ATOMS: atom_id res chain seq x y z
N GLU A 1 2.06 -22.97 -4.50
CA GLU A 1 0.59 -22.82 -4.34
C GLU A 1 0.13 -21.55 -5.03
N GLN A 2 -0.32 -21.67 -6.28
CA GLN A 2 -0.29 -20.56 -7.26
C GLN A 2 -1.65 -19.85 -7.46
N TYR A 3 -2.66 -20.17 -6.64
CA TYR A 3 -4.06 -19.80 -6.91
C TYR A 3 -4.65 -18.75 -5.95
N THR A 4 -3.94 -18.35 -4.88
CA THR A 4 -4.45 -17.32 -3.94
C THR A 4 -4.59 -15.97 -4.65
N ARG A 5 -3.59 -15.53 -5.42
CA ARG A 5 -3.70 -14.31 -6.24
C ARG A 5 -4.93 -14.31 -7.14
N ASN A 6 -5.13 -15.37 -7.92
CA ASN A 6 -6.27 -15.47 -8.84
C ASN A 6 -7.60 -15.49 -8.10
N MET A 7 -7.65 -16.15 -6.94
CA MET A 7 -8.83 -16.15 -6.08
C MET A 7 -9.12 -14.74 -5.55
N VAL A 8 -8.09 -14.00 -5.14
CA VAL A 8 -8.24 -12.64 -4.59
C VAL A 8 -8.74 -11.67 -5.65
N THR A 9 -8.19 -11.71 -6.86
CA THR A 9 -8.68 -10.88 -7.98
C THR A 9 -10.12 -11.22 -8.36
N GLY A 10 -10.51 -12.49 -8.31
CA GLY A 10 -11.88 -12.92 -8.60
C GLY A 10 -12.87 -12.57 -7.49
N ALA A 11 -12.44 -12.71 -6.23
CA ALA A 11 -13.29 -12.50 -5.06
C ALA A 11 -13.43 -11.03 -4.66
N SER A 12 -12.49 -10.15 -5.04
CA SER A 12 -12.58 -8.70 -4.74
C SER A 12 -13.75 -7.99 -5.45
N THR A 13 -14.33 -8.61 -6.48
CA THR A 13 -15.51 -8.11 -7.20
C THR A 13 -16.72 -9.01 -7.04
N ALA A 14 -16.60 -10.08 -6.24
CA ALA A 14 -17.66 -11.05 -6.08
C ALA A 14 -18.60 -10.65 -4.93
N ASP A 15 -19.89 -10.63 -5.21
CA ASP A 15 -20.90 -10.43 -4.18
C ASP A 15 -21.25 -11.73 -3.42
N VAL A 16 -21.01 -12.87 -4.06
CA VAL A 16 -21.35 -14.21 -3.58
C VAL A 16 -20.22 -15.19 -3.88
N ALA A 17 -19.88 -16.06 -2.94
CA ALA A 17 -18.97 -17.18 -3.17
C ALA A 17 -19.70 -18.54 -3.15
N ILE A 18 -19.34 -19.41 -4.08
CA ILE A 18 -19.78 -20.82 -4.09
C ILE A 18 -18.62 -21.69 -3.60
N ILE A 19 -18.74 -22.22 -2.39
CA ILE A 19 -17.78 -23.15 -1.81
C ILE A 19 -18.22 -24.57 -2.14
N LEU A 20 -17.54 -25.18 -3.11
CA LEU A 20 -17.83 -26.53 -3.57
C LEU A 20 -17.19 -27.57 -2.64
N VAL A 21 -17.99 -28.51 -2.16
CA VAL A 21 -17.55 -29.62 -1.29
C VAL A 21 -17.98 -30.94 -1.90
N ASP A 22 -17.07 -31.91 -1.96
CA ASP A 22 -17.38 -33.28 -2.37
C ASP A 22 -18.03 -34.03 -1.22
N ALA A 23 -19.27 -34.50 -1.39
CA ALA A 23 -20.01 -35.21 -0.36
C ALA A 23 -19.29 -36.49 0.13
N SER A 24 -18.51 -37.15 -0.73
CA SER A 24 -17.75 -38.35 -0.35
C SER A 24 -16.55 -38.03 0.56
N GLN A 25 -15.99 -36.82 0.46
CA GLN A 25 -14.76 -36.43 1.17
C GLN A 25 -15.04 -35.50 2.37
N GLY A 26 -16.10 -34.69 2.29
CA GLY A 26 -16.42 -33.70 3.32
C GLY A 26 -15.48 -32.49 3.29
N ILE A 27 -15.29 -31.83 4.44
CA ILE A 27 -14.53 -30.60 4.55
C ILE A 27 -13.02 -30.87 4.53
N LEU A 28 -12.34 -30.35 3.50
CA LEU A 28 -10.89 -30.46 3.35
C LEU A 28 -10.17 -29.16 3.72
N THR A 29 -8.84 -29.22 3.84
CA THR A 29 -7.99 -28.03 4.05
C THR A 29 -8.24 -26.95 3.00
N GLN A 30 -8.43 -27.33 1.73
CA GLN A 30 -8.74 -26.38 0.66
C GLN A 30 -10.09 -25.67 0.87
N THR A 31 -11.12 -26.39 1.32
CA THR A 31 -12.43 -25.82 1.66
C THR A 31 -12.29 -24.78 2.77
N ARG A 32 -11.52 -25.11 3.82
CA ARG A 32 -11.26 -24.20 4.94
C ARG A 32 -10.53 -22.94 4.46
N ARG A 33 -9.47 -23.12 3.68
CA ARG A 33 -8.68 -22.03 3.08
C ARG A 33 -9.52 -21.09 2.22
N HIS A 34 -10.28 -21.62 1.27
CA HIS A 34 -11.05 -20.78 0.35
C HIS A 34 -12.18 -20.04 1.08
N SER A 35 -12.76 -20.67 2.10
CA SER A 35 -13.73 -20.01 2.97
C SER A 35 -13.08 -18.88 3.79
N PHE A 36 -11.87 -19.09 4.30
CA PHE A 36 -11.13 -18.05 5.00
C PHE A 36 -10.78 -16.87 4.10
N ILE A 37 -10.25 -17.12 2.90
CA ILE A 37 -9.94 -16.07 1.92
C ILE A 37 -11.21 -15.31 1.53
N ALA A 38 -12.31 -16.00 1.20
CA ALA A 38 -13.57 -15.35 0.86
C ALA A 38 -14.10 -14.47 1.99
N SER A 39 -14.01 -14.97 3.23
CA SER A 39 -14.41 -14.21 4.42
C SER A 39 -13.54 -12.98 4.62
N LEU A 40 -12.23 -13.11 4.41
CA LEU A 40 -11.31 -12.01 4.58
C LEU A 40 -11.58 -10.92 3.54
N LEU A 41 -11.80 -11.32 2.27
CA LEU A 41 -12.18 -10.45 1.15
C LEU A 41 -13.59 -9.84 1.29
N GLY A 42 -14.24 -10.06 2.44
CA GLY A 42 -15.50 -9.45 2.83
C GLY A 42 -16.71 -9.91 2.02
N ILE A 43 -16.66 -11.11 1.42
CA ILE A 43 -17.84 -11.72 0.81
C ILE A 43 -18.82 -12.09 1.91
N GLU A 44 -19.99 -11.44 1.93
CA GLU A 44 -21.00 -11.62 2.98
C GLU A 44 -21.84 -12.89 2.80
N HIS A 45 -22.08 -13.28 1.54
CA HIS A 45 -23.03 -14.33 1.16
C HIS A 45 -22.32 -15.53 0.53
N VAL A 46 -22.52 -16.72 1.10
CA VAL A 46 -21.85 -17.94 0.65
C VAL A 46 -22.85 -19.07 0.41
N VAL A 47 -22.66 -19.78 -0.70
CA VAL A 47 -23.32 -21.05 -0.98
C VAL A 47 -22.37 -22.18 -0.64
N LEU A 48 -22.76 -23.06 0.28
CA LEU A 48 -22.06 -24.32 0.52
C LEU A 48 -22.67 -25.38 -0.42
N ALA A 49 -22.06 -25.53 -1.60
CA ALA A 49 -22.49 -26.48 -2.61
C ALA A 49 -21.94 -27.88 -2.31
N VAL A 50 -22.74 -28.72 -1.65
CA VAL A 50 -22.38 -30.11 -1.34
C VAL A 50 -22.66 -30.97 -2.57
N ASN A 51 -21.64 -31.14 -3.40
CA ASN A 51 -21.69 -31.81 -4.69
C ASN A 51 -21.45 -33.32 -4.58
N LYS A 52 -21.77 -34.05 -5.66
CA LYS A 52 -21.65 -35.52 -5.77
C LYS A 52 -22.51 -36.29 -4.77
N MET A 53 -23.69 -35.75 -4.44
CA MET A 53 -24.66 -36.45 -3.59
C MET A 53 -25.10 -37.81 -4.16
N ASP A 54 -24.98 -38.00 -5.47
CA ASP A 54 -25.23 -39.27 -6.15
C ASP A 54 -24.25 -40.39 -5.76
N LEU A 55 -23.04 -40.06 -5.30
CA LEU A 55 -22.05 -41.05 -4.83
C LEU A 55 -22.29 -41.51 -3.39
N VAL A 56 -23.13 -40.80 -2.65
CA VAL A 56 -23.48 -41.11 -1.25
C VAL A 56 -24.97 -41.43 -1.12
N ASP A 57 -25.55 -41.97 -2.19
CA ASP A 57 -26.96 -42.39 -2.29
C ASP A 57 -27.96 -41.32 -1.83
N TYR A 58 -27.64 -40.04 -2.06
CA TYR A 58 -28.46 -38.89 -1.68
C TYR A 58 -28.78 -38.82 -0.16
N SER A 59 -27.87 -39.31 0.68
CA SER A 59 -28.03 -39.39 2.13
C SER A 59 -28.16 -38.03 2.83
N GLU A 60 -29.31 -37.78 3.45
CA GLU A 60 -29.56 -36.60 4.29
C GLU A 60 -28.60 -36.52 5.48
N SER A 61 -28.32 -37.65 6.13
CA SER A 61 -27.41 -37.71 7.28
C SER A 61 -25.99 -37.26 6.90
N ARG A 62 -25.50 -37.66 5.71
CA ARG A 62 -24.18 -37.24 5.24
C ARG A 62 -24.12 -35.75 4.94
N PHE A 63 -25.17 -35.21 4.32
CA PHE A 63 -25.29 -33.77 4.07
C PHE A 63 -25.30 -32.97 5.38
N ASN A 64 -26.10 -33.39 6.36
CA ASN A 64 -26.20 -32.73 7.66
C ASN A 64 -24.85 -32.74 8.40
N GLN A 65 -24.11 -33.86 8.36
CA GLN A 65 -22.77 -33.92 8.94
C GLN A 65 -21.82 -32.88 8.32
N ILE A 66 -21.80 -32.75 7.00
CA ILE A 66 -20.95 -31.77 6.31
C ILE A 66 -21.37 -30.34 6.68
N CYS A 67 -22.68 -30.08 6.83
CA CYS A 67 -23.18 -28.79 7.28
C CYS A 67 -22.75 -28.47 8.72
N GLU A 68 -22.75 -29.45 9.61
CA GLU A 68 -22.26 -29.30 10.99
C GLU A 68 -20.74 -29.03 11.04
N ASP A 69 -19.97 -29.79 10.26
CA ASP A 69 -18.52 -29.61 10.13
C ASP A 69 -18.20 -28.20 9.61
N PHE A 70 -18.94 -27.73 8.59
CA PHE A 70 -18.78 -26.37 8.07
C PHE A 70 -19.25 -25.30 9.04
N ASN A 71 -20.32 -25.54 9.80
CA ASN A 71 -20.78 -24.60 10.83
C ASN A 71 -19.75 -24.42 11.95
N THR A 72 -18.94 -25.45 12.24
CA THR A 72 -17.81 -25.32 13.17
C THR A 72 -16.75 -24.37 12.62
N LEU A 73 -16.42 -24.49 11.33
CA LEU A 73 -15.52 -23.56 10.64
C LEU A 73 -16.10 -22.14 10.59
N ARG A 74 -17.40 -22.00 10.31
CA ARG A 74 -18.10 -20.72 10.18
C ARG A 74 -17.94 -19.82 11.40
N LYS A 75 -17.79 -20.38 12.60
CA LYS A 75 -17.58 -19.61 13.85
C LYS A 75 -16.32 -18.72 13.80
N HIS A 76 -15.38 -19.03 12.93
CA HIS A 76 -14.15 -18.27 12.72
C HIS A 76 -14.20 -17.36 11.48
N LEU A 77 -15.34 -17.30 10.78
CA LEU A 77 -15.53 -16.56 9.53
C LEU A 77 -16.58 -15.47 9.70
N ALA A 78 -16.46 -14.39 8.93
CA ALA A 78 -17.32 -13.21 8.98
C ALA A 78 -18.52 -13.29 8.02
N PHE A 79 -18.95 -14.49 7.61
CA PHE A 79 -20.08 -14.65 6.69
C PHE A 79 -21.42 -14.31 7.35
N LYS A 80 -22.16 -13.39 6.72
CA LYS A 80 -23.51 -13.00 7.12
C LYS A 80 -24.51 -14.14 6.88
N SER A 81 -24.44 -14.77 5.71
CA SER A 81 -25.27 -15.93 5.38
C SER A 81 -24.48 -17.04 4.71
N VAL A 82 -24.76 -18.28 5.12
CA VAL A 82 -24.29 -19.49 4.44
C VAL A 82 -25.51 -20.33 4.09
N THR A 83 -25.75 -20.57 2.81
CA THR A 83 -26.85 -21.40 2.32
C THR A 83 -26.31 -22.74 1.83
N PRO A 84 -26.51 -23.83 2.57
CA PRO A 84 -26.10 -25.15 2.12
C PRO A 84 -27.09 -25.70 1.09
N ILE A 85 -26.55 -26.18 -0.04
CA ILE A 85 -27.33 -26.75 -1.15
C ILE A 85 -26.74 -28.12 -1.50
N PRO A 86 -27.46 -29.23 -1.25
CA PRO A 86 -27.05 -30.56 -1.70
C PRO A 86 -27.34 -30.69 -3.19
N LEU A 87 -26.33 -31.02 -3.99
CA LEU A 87 -26.47 -31.10 -5.44
C LEU A 87 -25.66 -32.24 -6.06
N SER A 88 -26.01 -32.59 -7.29
CA SER A 88 -25.14 -33.39 -8.16
C SER A 88 -24.95 -32.64 -9.48
N ALA A 89 -23.77 -32.06 -9.67
CA ALA A 89 -23.45 -31.33 -10.91
C ALA A 89 -23.51 -32.25 -12.15
N LEU A 90 -23.24 -33.55 -11.98
CA LEU A 90 -23.28 -34.53 -13.07
C LEU A 90 -24.71 -34.91 -13.46
N LYS A 91 -25.60 -35.05 -12.47
CA LYS A 91 -27.00 -35.46 -12.70
C LYS A 91 -27.95 -34.27 -12.89
N GLY A 92 -27.51 -33.06 -12.55
CA GLY A 92 -28.30 -31.82 -12.62
C GLY A 92 -29.17 -31.58 -11.38
N ASP A 93 -29.16 -32.48 -10.40
CA ASP A 93 -29.97 -32.39 -9.19
C ASP A 93 -29.67 -31.13 -8.38
N ASN A 94 -30.72 -30.33 -8.10
CA ASN A 94 -30.67 -29.06 -7.35
C ASN A 94 -29.72 -27.99 -7.92
N VAL A 95 -29.24 -28.15 -9.16
CA VAL A 95 -28.48 -27.12 -9.87
C VAL A 95 -29.45 -26.09 -10.47
N ILE A 96 -30.36 -26.56 -11.32
CA ILE A 96 -31.41 -25.76 -11.95
C ILE A 96 -32.76 -26.20 -11.36
N ASP A 97 -33.10 -27.47 -11.58
CA ASP A 97 -34.35 -28.07 -11.13
C ASP A 97 -34.21 -28.75 -9.77
N ARG A 98 -35.33 -28.82 -9.02
CA ARG A 98 -35.38 -29.55 -7.75
C ARG A 98 -35.21 -31.05 -7.97
N SER A 99 -34.35 -31.65 -7.15
CA SER A 99 -34.06 -33.08 -7.16
C SER A 99 -35.24 -33.90 -6.61
N LYS A 100 -35.62 -34.97 -7.32
CA LYS A 100 -36.60 -35.95 -6.81
C LYS A 100 -35.98 -36.90 -5.76
N PRO A 101 -34.76 -37.44 -5.94
CA PRO A 101 -34.10 -38.27 -4.93
C PRO A 101 -33.91 -37.57 -3.58
N MET A 102 -33.64 -36.27 -3.58
CA MET A 102 -33.46 -35.46 -2.37
C MET A 102 -34.76 -34.77 -1.94
N GLY A 103 -35.88 -35.50 -1.89
CA GLY A 103 -37.18 -34.95 -1.48
C GLY A 103 -37.22 -34.44 -0.03
N TRP A 104 -36.23 -34.82 0.78
CA TRP A 104 -36.02 -34.28 2.13
C TRP A 104 -35.52 -32.83 2.12
N TYR A 105 -34.85 -32.37 1.06
CA TYR A 105 -34.33 -31.01 0.96
C TYR A 105 -35.42 -30.03 0.50
N GLN A 106 -35.73 -29.03 1.33
CA GLN A 106 -36.77 -28.03 1.07
C GLN A 106 -36.22 -26.65 0.68
N GLY A 107 -34.90 -26.49 0.61
CA GLY A 107 -34.24 -25.24 0.28
C GLY A 107 -34.26 -24.88 -1.22
N PRO A 108 -33.56 -23.79 -1.61
CA PRO A 108 -33.49 -23.36 -3.00
C PRO A 108 -32.57 -24.25 -3.84
N THR A 109 -32.76 -24.24 -5.16
CA THR A 109 -31.74 -24.75 -6.09
C THR A 109 -30.60 -23.74 -6.20
N LEU A 110 -29.43 -24.15 -6.72
CA LEU A 110 -28.29 -23.24 -6.88
C LEU A 110 -28.66 -22.02 -7.73
N LEU A 111 -29.30 -22.23 -8.88
CA LEU A 111 -29.75 -21.15 -9.74
C LEU A 111 -30.80 -20.26 -9.04
N GLY A 112 -31.78 -20.87 -8.36
CA GLY A 112 -32.82 -20.13 -7.65
C GLY A 112 -32.25 -19.25 -6.53
N PHE A 113 -31.19 -19.68 -5.85
CA PHE A 113 -30.48 -18.83 -4.89
C PHE A 113 -29.80 -17.64 -5.59
N LEU A 114 -29.06 -17.88 -6.67
CA LEU A 114 -28.34 -16.82 -7.39
C LEU A 114 -29.26 -15.76 -8.00
N GLU A 115 -30.49 -16.12 -8.37
CA GLU A 115 -31.49 -15.19 -8.89
C GLU A 115 -32.19 -14.36 -7.80
N THR A 116 -32.13 -14.78 -6.53
CA THR A 116 -32.93 -14.18 -5.44
C THR A 116 -32.10 -13.55 -4.33
N VAL A 117 -30.79 -13.79 -4.29
CA VAL A 117 -29.90 -13.20 -3.29
C VAL A 117 -29.84 -11.68 -3.47
N ASP A 118 -30.25 -10.94 -2.43
CA ASP A 118 -30.12 -9.49 -2.43
C ASP A 118 -28.74 -9.08 -1.92
N ILE A 119 -27.95 -8.53 -2.83
CA ILE A 119 -26.56 -8.10 -2.60
C ILE A 119 -26.42 -6.57 -2.55
N ARG A 120 -27.45 -5.81 -2.93
CA ARG A 120 -27.37 -4.35 -3.14
C ARG A 120 -28.20 -3.53 -2.17
N GLU A 121 -29.08 -4.16 -1.39
CA GLU A 121 -29.93 -3.48 -0.40
C GLU A 121 -29.11 -2.53 0.50
N ARG A 122 -27.95 -2.98 0.98
CA ARG A 122 -27.07 -2.19 1.85
C ARG A 122 -26.56 -0.92 1.18
N LEU A 123 -26.05 -1.01 -0.05
CA LEU A 123 -25.56 0.16 -0.79
C LEU A 123 -26.70 1.11 -1.14
N ASN A 124 -27.89 0.59 -1.46
CA ASN A 124 -29.07 1.41 -1.76
C ASN A 124 -29.59 2.19 -0.54
N GLN A 125 -29.49 1.61 0.65
CA GLN A 125 -29.88 2.25 1.92
C GLN A 125 -28.75 3.10 2.53
N HIS A 126 -27.54 3.02 1.99
CA HIS A 126 -26.41 3.80 2.45
C HIS A 126 -26.56 5.30 2.12
N ALA A 127 -25.81 6.14 2.82
CA ALA A 127 -25.69 7.55 2.47
C ALA A 127 -25.01 7.72 1.09
N PHE A 128 -25.33 8.82 0.40
CA PHE A 128 -24.88 9.06 -0.97
C PHE A 128 -23.35 9.14 -1.06
N ARG A 129 -22.77 8.39 -2.01
CA ARG A 129 -21.33 8.37 -2.33
C ARG A 129 -21.12 8.47 -3.84
N PHE A 130 -20.39 9.47 -4.28
CA PHE A 130 -20.13 9.72 -5.68
C PHE A 130 -18.68 10.14 -5.93
N PRO A 131 -17.80 9.18 -6.29
CA PRO A 131 -16.41 9.49 -6.63
C PRO A 131 -16.35 10.23 -7.98
N VAL A 132 -15.69 11.38 -7.99
CA VAL A 132 -15.51 12.18 -9.20
C VAL A 132 -14.46 11.52 -10.08
N GLN A 133 -14.91 10.99 -11.23
CA GLN A 133 -14.04 10.37 -12.23
C GLN A 133 -13.53 11.39 -13.25
N TRP A 134 -14.36 12.38 -13.60
CA TRP A 134 -14.06 13.35 -14.64
C TRP A 134 -14.74 14.70 -14.37
N VAL A 135 -14.01 15.78 -14.62
CA VAL A 135 -14.56 17.14 -14.58
C VAL A 135 -14.86 17.58 -16.01
N ASN A 136 -16.13 17.63 -16.37
CA ASN A 136 -16.59 17.97 -17.70
C ASN A 136 -16.78 19.48 -17.84
N ARG A 137 -16.05 20.10 -18.77
CA ARG A 137 -16.16 21.51 -19.16
C ARG A 137 -16.16 21.65 -20.69
N PRO A 138 -17.30 21.43 -21.36
CA PRO A 138 -17.41 21.57 -22.81
C PRO A 138 -17.39 23.04 -23.26
N ASN A 139 -17.75 23.97 -22.38
CA ASN A 139 -17.70 25.41 -22.59
C ASN A 139 -17.53 26.15 -21.24
N ALA A 140 -17.44 27.47 -21.26
CA ALA A 140 -17.19 28.28 -20.06
C ALA A 140 -18.37 28.28 -19.06
N ASP A 141 -19.59 28.02 -19.53
CA ASP A 141 -20.82 28.13 -18.74
C ASP A 141 -21.26 26.79 -18.14
N PHE A 142 -20.67 25.67 -18.59
CA PHE A 142 -20.99 24.33 -18.08
C PHE A 142 -19.81 23.73 -17.33
N ARG A 143 -20.04 23.37 -16.07
CA ARG A 143 -19.13 22.58 -15.25
C ARG A 143 -19.91 21.43 -14.60
N GLY A 144 -19.67 20.22 -15.07
CA GLY A 144 -20.26 18.99 -14.54
C GLY A 144 -19.21 18.05 -13.97
N PHE A 145 -19.60 17.27 -12.96
CA PHE A 145 -18.76 16.26 -12.33
C PHE A 145 -19.32 14.89 -12.68
N SER A 146 -18.60 14.15 -13.52
CA SER A 146 -19.02 12.84 -14.00
C SER A 146 -18.40 11.73 -13.16
N GLY A 147 -19.18 10.69 -12.91
CA GLY A 147 -18.82 9.54 -12.09
C GLY A 147 -19.97 8.55 -12.00
N THR A 148 -19.80 7.50 -11.21
CA THR A 148 -20.84 6.51 -10.94
C THR A 148 -21.31 6.66 -9.50
N VAL A 149 -22.63 6.68 -9.27
CA VAL A 149 -23.18 6.63 -7.92
C VAL A 149 -22.81 5.30 -7.29
N LEU A 150 -21.94 5.34 -6.28
CA LEU A 150 -21.42 4.12 -5.67
C LEU A 150 -22.34 3.59 -4.57
N ALA A 151 -23.01 4.48 -3.85
CA ALA A 151 -23.96 4.13 -2.81
C ALA A 151 -25.00 5.23 -2.63
N GLY A 152 -26.17 4.86 -2.14
CA GLY A 152 -27.30 5.74 -1.87
C GLY A 152 -27.92 6.32 -3.13
N SER A 153 -28.52 7.49 -2.98
CA SER A 153 -29.16 8.22 -4.07
C SER A 153 -29.12 9.71 -3.83
N VAL A 154 -29.25 10.51 -4.89
CA VAL A 154 -29.29 11.96 -4.81
C VAL A 154 -30.34 12.54 -5.77
N GLN A 155 -30.90 13.69 -5.42
CA GLN A 155 -31.87 14.45 -6.21
C GLN A 155 -31.43 15.91 -6.34
N PRO A 156 -31.88 16.65 -7.38
CA PRO A 156 -31.73 18.09 -7.44
C PRO A 156 -32.21 18.78 -6.15
N GLY A 157 -31.41 19.72 -5.64
CA GLY A 157 -31.65 20.44 -4.39
C GLY A 157 -31.02 19.80 -3.15
N ASP A 158 -30.59 18.54 -3.21
CA ASP A 158 -29.93 17.88 -2.08
C ASP A 158 -28.60 18.56 -1.72
N SER A 159 -28.34 18.68 -0.42
CA SER A 159 -27.10 19.27 0.10
C SER A 159 -25.99 18.23 0.12
N ILE A 160 -24.86 18.56 -0.49
CA ILE A 160 -23.70 17.70 -0.61
C ILE A 160 -22.47 18.35 0.03
N ARG A 161 -21.49 17.51 0.34
CA ARG A 161 -20.15 17.91 0.75
C ARG A 161 -19.12 17.35 -0.21
N ALA A 162 -18.19 18.18 -0.64
CA ALA A 162 -16.99 17.76 -1.35
C ALA A 162 -15.90 17.36 -0.34
N LEU A 163 -15.27 16.21 -0.56
CA LEU A 163 -14.14 15.73 0.24
C LEU A 163 -12.92 15.55 -0.67
N PRO A 164 -11.70 15.86 -0.17
CA PRO A 164 -11.35 16.17 1.22
C PRO A 164 -11.58 17.63 1.66
N SER A 165 -11.90 18.56 0.75
CA SER A 165 -11.96 20.00 1.04
C SER A 165 -13.01 20.43 2.08
N GLY A 166 -14.06 19.63 2.27
CA GLY A 166 -15.15 19.86 3.20
C GLY A 166 -16.18 20.90 2.73
N GLN A 167 -16.04 21.46 1.52
CA GLN A 167 -16.92 22.50 0.98
C GLN A 167 -18.34 21.97 0.78
N LEU A 168 -19.34 22.84 1.02
CA LEU A 168 -20.77 22.52 0.87
C LEU A 168 -21.33 23.15 -0.40
N ALA A 169 -22.17 22.39 -1.09
CA ALA A 169 -22.98 22.88 -2.21
C ALA A 169 -24.31 22.11 -2.28
N LYS A 170 -25.12 22.38 -3.29
CA LYS A 170 -26.32 21.62 -3.61
C LYS A 170 -26.25 21.06 -5.02
N ILE A 171 -26.88 19.92 -5.25
CA ILE A 171 -27.08 19.41 -6.62
C ILE A 171 -28.02 20.36 -7.35
N ASP A 172 -27.60 20.83 -8.52
CA ASP A 172 -28.43 21.66 -9.40
C ASP A 172 -29.15 20.77 -10.42
N GLN A 173 -28.39 19.99 -11.20
CA GLN A 173 -28.93 19.04 -12.18
C GLN A 173 -28.18 17.71 -12.15
N ILE A 174 -28.89 16.67 -12.58
CA ILE A 174 -28.36 15.32 -12.76
C ILE A 174 -28.57 14.94 -14.23
N VAL A 175 -27.50 14.62 -14.94
CA VAL A 175 -27.53 14.30 -16.37
C VAL A 175 -27.03 12.87 -16.60
N LEU A 176 -27.85 12.04 -17.24
CA LEU A 176 -27.50 10.71 -17.73
C LEU A 176 -27.57 10.72 -19.26
N SER A 177 -26.40 10.72 -19.91
CA SER A 177 -26.29 10.88 -21.37
C SER A 177 -26.95 12.18 -21.85
N THR A 178 -28.12 12.12 -22.51
CA THR A 178 -28.89 13.27 -23.00
C THR A 178 -30.11 13.60 -22.16
N GLN A 179 -30.34 12.85 -21.07
CA GLN A 179 -31.53 12.98 -20.23
C GLN A 179 -31.16 13.64 -18.90
N GLU A 180 -31.99 14.59 -18.47
CA GLU A 180 -31.99 15.05 -17.09
C GLU A 180 -32.80 14.07 -16.23
N LEU A 181 -32.28 13.75 -15.05
CA LEU A 181 -32.90 12.83 -14.10
C LEU A 181 -33.38 13.59 -12.86
N ASP A 182 -34.58 13.24 -12.38
CA ASP A 182 -35.07 13.72 -11.09
C ASP A 182 -34.33 13.08 -9.91
N ARG A 183 -33.69 11.93 -10.13
CA ARG A 183 -32.96 11.16 -9.12
C ARG A 183 -31.90 10.29 -9.76
N ALA A 184 -30.70 10.28 -9.18
CA ALA A 184 -29.68 9.28 -9.45
C ALA A 184 -29.62 8.25 -8.31
N VAL A 185 -29.43 6.98 -8.65
CA VAL A 185 -29.32 5.85 -7.72
C VAL A 185 -28.03 5.06 -7.98
N THR A 186 -27.65 4.18 -7.04
CA THR A 186 -26.52 3.26 -7.13
C THR A 186 -26.34 2.64 -8.53
N ASP A 187 -25.08 2.54 -8.97
CA ASP A 187 -24.59 2.03 -10.26
C ASP A 187 -24.92 2.88 -11.50
N GLN A 188 -25.61 4.01 -11.36
CA GLN A 188 -25.83 4.92 -12.49
C GLN A 188 -24.61 5.82 -12.72
N ALA A 189 -24.10 5.82 -13.95
CA ALA A 189 -23.03 6.71 -14.40
C ALA A 189 -23.63 8.05 -14.85
N VAL A 190 -23.54 9.08 -14.01
CA VAL A 190 -24.20 10.38 -14.20
C VAL A 190 -23.18 11.52 -14.19
N THR A 191 -23.62 12.69 -14.65
CA THR A 191 -22.92 13.96 -14.47
C THR A 191 -23.75 14.86 -13.57
N LEU A 192 -23.15 15.34 -12.49
CA LEU A 192 -23.79 16.23 -11.54
C LEU A 192 -23.32 17.67 -11.80
N THR A 193 -24.25 18.61 -11.86
CA THR A 193 -23.94 20.05 -11.76
C THR A 193 -24.30 20.53 -10.35
N LEU A 194 -23.66 21.63 -9.93
CA LEU A 194 -23.81 22.17 -8.57
C LEU A 194 -24.33 23.60 -8.61
N ASP A 195 -25.00 24.02 -7.55
CA ASP A 195 -25.58 25.37 -7.38
C ASP A 195 -24.54 26.49 -7.35
N ARG A 196 -23.26 26.14 -7.18
CA ARG A 196 -22.13 27.07 -7.08
C ARG A 196 -20.85 26.40 -7.53
N GLU A 197 -19.85 27.21 -7.84
CA GLU A 197 -18.52 26.71 -8.08
C GLU A 197 -17.82 26.34 -6.76
N ILE A 198 -17.50 25.06 -6.62
CA ILE A 198 -16.61 24.55 -5.58
C ILE A 198 -15.37 23.91 -6.23
N ASP A 199 -14.29 23.79 -5.46
CA ASP A 199 -13.10 23.11 -5.95
C ASP A 199 -13.27 21.60 -5.82
N LEU A 200 -13.23 20.93 -6.97
CA LEU A 200 -13.50 19.51 -7.15
C LEU A 200 -12.71 19.04 -8.37
N SER A 201 -11.93 18.00 -8.16
CA SER A 201 -11.04 17.35 -9.13
C SER A 201 -11.29 15.84 -9.17
N ARG A 202 -10.67 15.16 -10.14
CA ARG A 202 -10.69 13.69 -10.17
C ARG A 202 -10.04 13.14 -8.90
N GLY A 203 -10.69 12.18 -8.26
CA GLY A 203 -10.25 11.61 -6.98
C GLY A 203 -10.97 12.20 -5.77
N ASP A 204 -11.64 13.35 -5.93
CA ASP A 204 -12.49 13.88 -4.88
C ASP A 204 -13.80 13.08 -4.77
N LEU A 205 -14.43 13.17 -3.60
CA LEU A 205 -15.66 12.46 -3.32
C LEU A 205 -16.77 13.46 -3.01
N ILE A 206 -17.90 13.32 -3.71
CA ILE A 206 -19.14 14.01 -3.35
C ILE A 206 -19.96 13.07 -2.46
N VAL A 207 -20.34 13.57 -1.27
CA VAL A 207 -21.12 12.81 -0.28
C VAL A 207 -22.33 13.60 0.21
N SER A 208 -23.32 12.91 0.80
CA SER A 208 -24.38 13.57 1.58
C SER A 208 -23.78 14.48 2.66
N ALA A 209 -24.25 15.73 2.77
CA ALA A 209 -23.65 16.72 3.66
C ALA A 209 -23.74 16.38 5.16
N ASP A 210 -24.78 15.64 5.55
CA ASP A 210 -25.11 15.21 6.91
C ASP A 210 -24.49 13.87 7.30
N ALA A 211 -23.95 13.11 6.33
CA ALA A 211 -23.30 11.83 6.53
C ALA A 211 -21.96 11.76 5.78
N PRO A 212 -20.96 12.60 6.15
CA PRO A 212 -19.63 12.56 5.53
C PRO A 212 -18.90 11.25 5.84
N CYS A 213 -18.05 10.81 4.92
CA CYS A 213 -17.14 9.69 5.17
C CYS A 213 -15.88 10.16 5.90
N GLU A 214 -15.07 9.19 6.35
CA GLU A 214 -13.80 9.46 7.03
C GLU A 214 -12.77 10.02 6.02
N VAL A 215 -11.95 10.97 6.48
CA VAL A 215 -10.83 11.56 5.73
C VAL A 215 -9.60 11.45 6.60
N SER A 216 -8.58 10.74 6.11
CA SER A 216 -7.35 10.48 6.87
C SER A 216 -6.20 10.14 5.92
N ASP A 217 -4.98 10.35 6.37
CA ASP A 217 -3.74 9.91 5.73
C ASP A 217 -3.24 8.57 6.29
N GLN A 218 -3.93 7.98 7.26
CA GLN A 218 -3.54 6.73 7.90
C GLN A 218 -4.73 5.82 8.18
N PHE A 219 -4.57 4.53 7.89
CA PHE A 219 -5.58 3.52 8.17
C PHE A 219 -4.97 2.13 8.39
N GLU A 220 -5.77 1.27 9.03
CA GLU A 220 -5.51 -0.17 9.09
C GLU A 220 -6.25 -0.87 7.95
N ALA A 221 -5.61 -1.85 7.32
CA ALA A 221 -6.19 -2.63 6.25
C ALA A 221 -5.82 -4.11 6.37
N GLU A 222 -6.69 -4.98 5.86
CA GLU A 222 -6.28 -6.33 5.46
C GLU A 222 -5.64 -6.25 4.08
N LEU A 223 -4.48 -6.86 3.90
CA LEU A 223 -3.71 -6.80 2.66
C LEU A 223 -3.33 -8.20 2.21
N VAL A 224 -3.52 -8.47 0.91
CA VAL A 224 -3.00 -9.66 0.25
C VAL A 224 -1.84 -9.25 -0.64
N TRP A 225 -0.66 -9.82 -0.38
CA TRP A 225 0.51 -9.63 -1.22
C TRP A 225 0.48 -10.56 -2.43
N MET A 226 0.67 -10.00 -3.63
CA MET A 226 0.43 -10.68 -4.90
C MET A 226 1.68 -10.73 -5.81
N ASP A 227 2.76 -10.06 -5.41
CA ASP A 227 4.00 -10.03 -6.16
C ASP A 227 5.03 -11.07 -5.67
N ASN A 228 5.95 -11.44 -6.56
CA ASN A 228 7.07 -12.31 -6.21
C ASN A 228 8.14 -11.54 -5.43
N GLU A 229 8.31 -10.25 -5.72
CA GLU A 229 9.16 -9.37 -4.95
C GLU A 229 8.53 -9.13 -3.58
N THR A 230 9.32 -9.27 -2.53
CA THR A 230 8.85 -9.15 -1.16
C THR A 230 8.49 -7.72 -0.81
N GLY A 231 7.33 -7.52 -0.18
CA GLY A 231 6.89 -6.24 0.37
C GLY A 231 7.56 -5.98 1.72
N TYR A 232 8.08 -4.78 1.94
CA TYR A 232 8.74 -4.39 3.19
C TYR A 232 8.10 -3.15 3.84
N ILE A 233 8.15 -3.10 5.17
CA ILE A 233 7.82 -1.89 5.95
C ILE A 233 8.75 -0.75 5.52
N GLY A 234 8.19 0.45 5.36
CA GLY A 234 8.90 1.67 4.95
C GLY A 234 9.00 1.86 3.44
N ARG A 235 8.81 0.80 2.64
CA ARG A 235 8.84 0.89 1.18
C ARG A 235 7.62 1.66 0.67
N ARG A 236 7.84 2.50 -0.35
CA ARG A 236 6.79 3.34 -0.94
C ARG A 236 6.19 2.70 -2.19
N TYR A 237 4.87 2.83 -2.30
CA TYR A 237 4.05 2.37 -3.41
C TYR A 237 3.12 3.50 -3.86
N ALA A 238 2.56 3.40 -5.06
CA ALA A 238 1.38 4.16 -5.40
C ALA A 238 0.15 3.37 -4.93
N LEU A 239 -0.73 4.01 -4.17
CA LEU A 239 -2.01 3.45 -3.77
C LEU A 239 -3.10 3.99 -4.69
N GLN A 240 -3.93 3.08 -5.22
CA GLN A 240 -5.10 3.42 -6.01
C GLN A 240 -6.36 2.97 -5.27
N LEU A 241 -7.20 3.92 -4.87
CA LEU A 241 -8.51 3.70 -4.26
C LEU A 241 -9.55 4.37 -5.13
N GLY A 242 -10.37 3.56 -5.82
CA GLY A 242 -11.31 4.06 -6.82
C GLY A 242 -10.63 5.00 -7.83
N THR A 243 -11.03 6.27 -7.82
CA THR A 243 -10.49 7.33 -8.69
C THR A 243 -9.25 8.03 -8.16
N THR A 244 -8.92 7.81 -6.90
CA THR A 244 -7.88 8.52 -6.15
C THR A 244 -6.57 7.76 -6.22
N GLN A 245 -5.49 8.48 -6.49
CA GLN A 245 -4.14 7.92 -6.50
C GLN A 245 -3.24 8.79 -5.63
N VAL A 246 -2.59 8.18 -4.64
CA VAL A 246 -1.68 8.84 -3.68
C VAL A 246 -0.46 7.96 -3.44
N ASN A 247 0.62 8.51 -2.87
CA ASN A 247 1.72 7.65 -2.45
C ASN A 247 1.40 7.06 -1.08
N ALA A 248 1.75 5.79 -0.91
CA ALA A 248 1.54 5.05 0.32
C ALA A 248 2.82 4.35 0.76
N SER A 249 2.95 4.11 2.04
CA SER A 249 4.00 3.27 2.62
C SER A 249 3.41 2.31 3.65
N LEU A 250 3.91 1.07 3.69
CA LEU A 250 3.59 0.17 4.78
C LEU A 250 4.29 0.69 6.03
N SER A 251 3.55 1.13 7.03
CA SER A 251 4.13 1.64 8.28
C SER A 251 4.31 0.55 9.34
N ASP A 252 3.46 -0.47 9.32
CA ASP A 252 3.54 -1.60 10.24
C ASP A 252 2.86 -2.85 9.64
N ILE A 253 3.34 -4.03 10.02
CA ILE A 253 2.68 -5.32 9.76
C ILE A 253 2.32 -5.88 11.13
N ARG A 254 1.05 -5.77 11.53
CA ARG A 254 0.62 -6.20 12.86
C ARG A 254 0.79 -7.71 13.05
N PHE A 255 0.34 -8.46 12.06
CA PHE A 255 0.54 -9.91 11.96
C PHE A 255 0.16 -10.38 10.55
N LYS A 256 0.72 -11.53 10.17
CA LYS A 256 0.36 -12.31 8.99
C LYS A 256 -0.58 -13.43 9.41
N TYR A 257 -1.40 -13.90 8.48
CA TYR A 257 -2.21 -15.10 8.69
C TYR A 257 -1.52 -16.32 8.11
N ASP A 258 -1.40 -17.39 8.90
CA ASP A 258 -1.19 -18.72 8.32
C ASP A 258 -2.49 -19.18 7.67
N ILE A 259 -2.46 -19.36 6.36
CA ILE A 259 -3.66 -19.67 5.55
C ILE A 259 -4.19 -21.09 5.83
N ASN A 260 -3.37 -21.98 6.40
CA ASN A 260 -3.73 -23.36 6.71
C ASN A 260 -4.24 -23.53 8.14
N THR A 261 -3.68 -22.79 9.10
CA THR A 261 -4.03 -22.90 10.53
C THR A 261 -4.90 -21.76 11.05
N PHE A 262 -4.94 -20.63 10.33
CA PHE A 262 -5.59 -19.37 10.73
C PHE A 262 -4.93 -18.66 11.92
N GLU A 263 -3.71 -19.06 12.28
CA GLU A 263 -2.96 -18.42 13.34
C GLU A 263 -2.36 -17.09 12.88
N GLN A 264 -2.22 -16.16 13.83
CA GLN A 264 -1.59 -14.87 13.62
C GLN A 264 -0.09 -15.00 13.90
N LEU A 265 0.72 -14.74 12.89
CA LEU A 265 2.18 -14.83 12.94
C LEU A 265 2.79 -13.43 12.90
N PRO A 266 3.82 -13.12 13.71
CA PRO A 266 4.56 -11.87 13.57
C PRO A 266 5.37 -11.87 12.26
N GLY A 267 5.65 -10.69 11.71
CA GLY A 267 6.46 -10.54 10.49
C GLY A 267 6.87 -9.10 10.21
N ARG A 268 7.91 -8.91 9.39
CA ARG A 268 8.42 -7.59 8.97
C ARG A 268 8.43 -7.40 7.45
N ASP A 269 7.89 -8.38 6.74
CA ASP A 269 7.92 -8.52 5.29
C ASP A 269 6.65 -9.24 4.82
N LEU A 270 6.35 -9.17 3.53
CA LEU A 270 5.24 -9.84 2.88
C LEU A 270 5.72 -10.58 1.63
N ALA A 271 5.67 -11.91 1.67
CA ALA A 271 5.98 -12.77 0.54
C ALA A 271 4.74 -13.05 -0.32
N LEU A 272 4.95 -13.61 -1.51
CA LEU A 272 3.87 -13.94 -2.44
C LEU A 272 2.76 -14.77 -1.78
N ASN A 273 1.51 -14.33 -1.95
CA ASN A 273 0.28 -14.91 -1.41
C ASN A 273 0.14 -14.81 0.12
N GLU A 274 1.04 -14.12 0.82
CA GLU A 274 0.82 -13.83 2.23
C GLU A 274 -0.32 -12.83 2.40
N ILE A 275 -1.04 -13.01 3.49
CA ILE A 275 -2.15 -12.16 3.90
C ILE A 275 -1.79 -11.59 5.26
N ALA A 276 -1.93 -10.29 5.44
CA ALA A 276 -1.61 -9.63 6.69
C ALA A 276 -2.54 -8.47 7.02
N THR A 277 -2.67 -8.20 8.31
CA THR A 277 -3.21 -6.94 8.79
C THR A 277 -2.08 -5.92 8.87
N VAL A 278 -2.20 -4.84 8.11
CA VAL A 278 -1.16 -3.82 7.94
C VAL A 278 -1.67 -2.44 8.34
N GLN A 279 -0.73 -1.57 8.67
CA GLN A 279 -0.97 -0.13 8.75
C GLN A 279 -0.33 0.55 7.55
N ILE A 280 -1.06 1.48 6.95
CA ILE A 280 -0.63 2.24 5.79
C ILE A 280 -0.67 3.72 6.11
N ASN A 281 0.42 4.40 5.76
CA ASN A 281 0.52 5.85 5.77
C ASN A 281 0.53 6.38 4.34
N LEU A 282 -0.20 7.45 4.11
CA LEU A 282 -0.30 8.18 2.85
C LEU A 282 0.45 9.50 2.93
N ASP A 283 0.76 10.09 1.78
CA ASP A 283 1.34 11.43 1.67
C ASP A 283 0.30 12.55 1.57
N ALA A 284 -0.98 12.20 1.42
CA ALA A 284 -2.11 13.11 1.43
C ALA A 284 -3.32 12.47 2.13
N GLU A 285 -4.14 13.29 2.78
CA GLU A 285 -5.42 12.87 3.33
C GLU A 285 -6.41 12.54 2.21
N ILE A 286 -7.02 11.36 2.25
CA ILE A 286 -8.03 10.95 1.26
C ILE A 286 -9.34 10.56 1.95
N PRO A 287 -10.49 10.78 1.29
CA PRO A 287 -11.75 10.21 1.75
C PRO A 287 -11.79 8.70 1.51
N PHE A 288 -12.20 7.94 2.51
CA PHE A 288 -12.43 6.49 2.39
C PHE A 288 -13.51 6.02 3.36
N GLU A 289 -13.90 4.75 3.23
CA GLU A 289 -14.72 4.05 4.22
C GLU A 289 -14.15 2.68 4.55
N ALA A 290 -14.64 2.09 5.64
CA ALA A 290 -14.39 0.68 5.88
C ALA A 290 -14.96 -0.14 4.70
N TYR A 291 -14.21 -1.15 4.25
CA TYR A 291 -14.63 -2.02 3.16
C TYR A 291 -15.97 -2.73 3.45
N THR A 292 -16.23 -3.02 4.72
CA THR A 292 -17.52 -3.58 5.18
C THR A 292 -18.70 -2.63 5.03
N ASP A 293 -18.46 -1.32 4.98
CA ASP A 293 -19.48 -0.26 4.92
C ASP A 293 -19.70 0.23 3.49
N CYS A 294 -18.62 0.38 2.72
CA CYS A 294 -18.68 0.65 1.29
C CYS A 294 -17.45 0.06 0.57
N SER A 295 -17.61 -1.10 -0.07
CA SER A 295 -16.51 -1.82 -0.70
C SER A 295 -15.78 -0.99 -1.76
N GLY A 296 -16.50 -0.20 -2.55
CA GLY A 296 -15.88 0.67 -3.56
C GLY A 296 -15.06 1.84 -3.02
N LEU A 297 -15.23 2.22 -1.74
CA LEU A 297 -14.40 3.22 -1.05
C LEU A 297 -13.45 2.63 -0.01
N GLY A 298 -13.56 1.33 0.26
CA GLY A 298 -12.66 0.61 1.17
C GLY A 298 -11.70 -0.33 0.45
N ALA A 299 -11.84 -0.55 -0.85
CA ALA A 299 -10.93 -1.38 -1.64
C ALA A 299 -9.84 -0.54 -2.29
N PHE A 300 -8.59 -0.99 -2.20
CA PHE A 300 -7.47 -0.37 -2.88
C PHE A 300 -6.49 -1.41 -3.43
N VAL A 301 -5.61 -0.94 -4.31
CA VAL A 301 -4.44 -1.71 -4.73
C VAL A 301 -3.15 -0.92 -4.48
N LEU A 302 -2.07 -1.63 -4.18
CA LEU A 302 -0.72 -1.08 -4.18
C LEU A 302 -0.05 -1.39 -5.52
N ILE A 303 0.60 -0.38 -6.08
CA ILE A 303 1.26 -0.42 -7.37
C ILE A 303 2.73 -0.06 -7.15
N ASP A 304 3.64 -0.91 -7.61
CA ASP A 304 5.06 -0.61 -7.59
C ASP A 304 5.39 0.54 -8.55
N ARG A 305 6.21 1.49 -8.10
CA ARG A 305 6.44 2.76 -8.82
C ARG A 305 7.40 2.62 -10.01
N TYR A 306 8.13 1.52 -10.10
CA TYR A 306 9.13 1.31 -11.15
C TYR A 306 8.63 0.35 -12.23
N SER A 307 8.11 -0.80 -11.81
CA SER A 307 7.54 -1.82 -12.68
C SER A 307 6.10 -1.51 -13.12
N ASN A 308 5.40 -0.63 -12.40
CA ASN A 308 3.96 -0.38 -12.53
C ASN A 308 3.10 -1.64 -12.30
N ALA A 309 3.66 -2.68 -11.66
CA ALA A 309 2.93 -3.89 -11.33
C ALA A 309 1.99 -3.65 -10.13
N THR A 310 0.79 -4.22 -10.18
CA THR A 310 -0.08 -4.30 -9.01
C THR A 310 0.46 -5.36 -8.05
N VAL A 311 1.08 -4.92 -6.97
CA VAL A 311 1.81 -5.78 -6.02
C VAL A 311 0.94 -6.29 -4.88
N ALA A 312 -0.14 -5.58 -4.54
CA ALA A 312 -1.04 -5.99 -3.47
C ALA A 312 -2.47 -5.48 -3.69
N ALA A 313 -3.43 -6.17 -3.09
CA ALA A 313 -4.83 -5.75 -2.97
C ALA A 313 -5.17 -5.64 -1.48
N GLY A 314 -5.90 -4.59 -1.10
CA GLY A 314 -6.21 -4.34 0.31
C GLY A 314 -7.63 -3.84 0.54
N MET A 315 -8.10 -4.08 1.76
CA MET A 315 -9.41 -3.69 2.25
C MET A 315 -9.25 -2.91 3.55
N ILE A 316 -9.67 -1.65 3.52
CA ILE A 316 -9.60 -0.73 4.65
C ILE A 316 -10.55 -1.19 5.75
N ARG A 317 -10.07 -1.17 6.99
CA ARG A 317 -10.86 -1.49 8.19
C ARG A 317 -11.35 -0.23 8.90
N PHE A 318 -10.44 0.69 9.22
CA PHE A 318 -10.74 1.95 9.93
C PHE A 318 -9.55 2.90 9.88
N ALA A 319 -9.77 4.22 10.02
CA ALA A 319 -8.67 5.17 10.13
C ALA A 319 -7.91 5.07 11.46
N LEU A 320 -6.61 5.31 11.39
CA LEU A 320 -5.75 5.36 12.56
C LEU A 320 -5.72 6.79 13.11
N ARG A 321 -6.38 7.02 14.25
CA ARG A 321 -6.48 8.34 14.89
C ARG A 321 -5.20 8.87 15.55
N ARG A 322 -4.03 8.25 15.31
CA ARG A 322 -2.78 8.72 15.93
C ARG A 322 -2.36 10.12 15.44
N ALA A 323 -2.80 10.53 14.26
CA ALA A 323 -2.46 11.82 13.66
C ALA A 323 -3.19 13.03 14.26
N SER A 324 -4.35 12.87 14.91
CA SER A 324 -5.13 14.04 15.38
C SER A 324 -4.52 14.79 16.58
N ASN A 325 -3.48 14.23 17.22
CA ASN A 325 -2.81 14.84 18.38
C ASN A 325 -1.39 15.35 18.07
N VAL A 326 -0.89 15.16 16.84
CA VAL A 326 0.47 15.57 16.45
C VAL A 326 0.35 16.60 15.34
N HIS A 327 0.11 17.85 15.72
CA HIS A 327 0.19 18.96 14.77
C HIS A 327 1.67 19.33 14.56
N ARG A 328 2.05 19.64 13.32
CA ARG A 328 3.31 20.34 13.08
C ARG A 328 3.26 21.67 13.81
N GLN A 329 4.03 21.78 14.88
CA GLN A 329 4.17 23.02 15.60
C GLN A 329 4.96 23.99 14.72
N ALA A 330 4.35 25.12 14.35
CA ALA A 330 5.08 26.22 13.74
C ALA A 330 6.07 26.77 14.77
N LEU A 331 7.35 26.48 14.60
CA LEU A 331 8.42 26.98 15.46
C LEU A 331 8.73 28.43 15.06
N SER A 332 9.02 29.29 16.03
CA SER A 332 9.38 30.69 15.77
C SER A 332 10.76 30.85 15.12
N VAL A 333 11.59 29.80 15.13
CA VAL A 333 12.89 29.74 14.48
C VAL A 333 12.80 28.68 13.39
N ASP A 334 12.78 29.12 12.15
CA ASP A 334 12.73 28.30 10.95
C ASP A 334 14.13 28.00 10.40
N ARG A 335 14.20 27.18 9.34
CA ARG A 335 15.44 26.84 8.66
C ARG A 335 16.20 28.08 8.16
N PRO A 336 15.60 29.04 7.42
CA PRO A 336 16.29 30.25 7.00
C PRO A 336 16.97 31.02 8.14
N ALA A 337 16.33 31.13 9.31
CA ALA A 337 16.94 31.76 10.48
C ALA A 337 18.16 31.00 11.01
N ARG A 338 18.14 29.67 11.00
CA ARG A 338 19.27 28.81 11.43
C ARG A 338 20.42 28.85 10.43
N GLU A 339 20.12 28.81 9.15
CA GLU A 339 21.10 28.94 8.06
C GLU A 339 21.78 30.31 8.08
N LYS A 340 21.02 31.38 8.33
CA LYS A 340 21.58 32.72 8.54
C LYS A 340 22.58 32.76 9.70
N LEU A 341 22.31 32.04 10.79
CA LEU A 341 23.24 31.93 11.92
C LEU A 341 24.46 31.07 11.58
N ALA A 342 24.28 30.01 10.79
CA ALA A 342 25.36 29.14 10.33
C ALA A 342 26.27 29.82 9.30
N GLY A 343 25.76 30.82 8.58
CA GLY A 343 26.48 31.50 7.49
C GLY A 343 26.46 30.73 6.17
N HIS A 344 25.64 29.68 6.07
CA HIS A 344 25.49 28.84 4.90
C HIS A 344 24.14 28.09 4.94
N GLN A 345 23.70 27.60 3.79
CA GLN A 345 22.55 26.69 3.69
C GLN A 345 22.91 25.28 4.21
N GLY A 346 21.95 24.61 4.85
CA GLY A 346 22.06 23.19 5.15
C GLY A 346 21.83 22.37 3.87
N ARG A 347 22.55 21.26 3.72
CA ARG A 347 22.38 20.30 2.61
C ARG A 347 22.68 18.88 3.06
N VAL A 348 22.22 17.90 2.29
CA VAL A 348 22.56 16.49 2.46
C VAL A 348 23.31 15.98 1.25
N ALA A 349 24.58 15.59 1.44
CA ALA A 349 25.34 14.83 0.46
C ALA A 349 25.23 13.33 0.79
N TRP A 350 24.52 12.60 -0.06
CA TRP A 350 24.22 11.19 0.15
C TRP A 350 25.15 10.29 -0.65
N LEU A 351 26.25 9.84 -0.04
CA LEU A 351 27.20 8.94 -0.69
C LEU A 351 26.67 7.50 -0.66
N THR A 352 26.51 6.91 -1.85
CA THR A 352 26.08 5.53 -2.08
C THR A 352 27.14 4.75 -2.89
N GLY A 353 27.21 3.42 -2.69
CA GLY A 353 28.22 2.58 -3.34
C GLY A 353 28.51 1.29 -2.58
N LEU A 354 29.29 0.37 -3.16
CA LEU A 354 29.65 -0.91 -2.54
C LEU A 354 30.44 -0.74 -1.22
N SER A 355 30.39 -1.73 -0.33
CA SER A 355 31.28 -1.74 0.85
C SER A 355 32.75 -1.62 0.40
N GLY A 356 33.58 -0.82 1.06
CA GLY A 356 34.97 -0.64 0.61
C GLY A 356 35.16 0.26 -0.63
N SER A 357 34.10 0.86 -1.17
CA SER A 357 34.21 1.82 -2.29
C SER A 357 34.91 3.14 -1.92
N GLY A 358 35.09 3.45 -0.63
CA GLY A 358 35.76 4.66 -0.17
C GLY A 358 34.84 5.78 0.33
N LYS A 359 33.51 5.57 0.37
CA LYS A 359 32.52 6.56 0.86
C LYS A 359 32.92 7.27 2.15
N SER A 360 33.15 6.52 3.23
CA SER A 360 33.46 7.12 4.54
C SER A 360 34.80 7.86 4.51
N THR A 361 35.76 7.40 3.70
CA THR A 361 37.07 8.05 3.51
C THR A 361 36.92 9.39 2.79
N ILE A 362 36.18 9.42 1.67
CA ILE A 362 35.92 10.64 0.90
C ILE A 362 35.09 11.63 1.72
N ALA A 363 34.03 11.17 2.40
CA ALA A 363 33.21 12.00 3.27
C ALA A 363 34.04 12.63 4.43
N SER A 364 34.93 11.84 5.05
CA SER A 364 35.82 12.31 6.12
C SER A 364 36.82 13.37 5.63
N ALA A 365 37.42 13.17 4.45
CA ALA A 365 38.30 14.14 3.82
C ALA A 365 37.56 15.44 3.47
N ALA A 366 36.37 15.34 2.86
CA ALA A 366 35.54 16.49 2.52
C ALA A 366 35.06 17.26 3.77
N GLU A 367 34.62 16.56 4.82
CA GLU A 367 34.21 17.16 6.09
C GLU A 367 35.35 17.97 6.71
N LYS A 368 36.58 17.44 6.71
CA LYS A 368 37.74 18.14 7.26
C LYS A 368 37.95 19.50 6.57
N ILE A 369 37.89 19.52 5.24
CA ILE A 369 38.09 20.76 4.46
C ILE A 369 36.93 21.74 4.70
N LEU A 370 35.67 21.26 4.68
CA LEU A 370 34.50 22.10 4.97
C LEU A 370 34.56 22.70 6.38
N HIS A 371 34.99 21.92 7.36
CA HIS A 371 35.15 22.37 8.73
C HIS A 371 36.23 23.46 8.85
N GLU A 372 37.37 23.28 8.17
CA GLU A 372 38.44 24.29 8.10
C GLU A 372 37.96 25.59 7.41
N GLN A 373 37.00 25.50 6.49
CA GLN A 373 36.35 26.64 5.83
C GLN A 373 35.22 27.28 6.66
N GLY A 374 34.91 26.74 7.84
CA GLY A 374 33.93 27.31 8.76
C GLY A 374 32.49 26.82 8.55
N TYR A 375 32.26 25.83 7.68
CA TYR A 375 30.95 25.21 7.53
C TYR A 375 30.62 24.31 8.73
N ARG A 376 29.34 24.30 9.13
CA ARG A 376 28.81 23.37 10.11
C ARG A 376 28.47 22.06 9.42
N THR A 377 29.20 21.01 9.77
CA THR A 377 29.07 19.69 9.14
C THR A 377 28.79 18.60 10.16
N TYR A 378 28.24 17.48 9.68
CA TYR A 378 28.18 16.24 10.43
C TYR A 378 28.15 15.02 9.51
N ILE A 379 28.96 13.99 9.80
CA ILE A 379 28.90 12.71 9.10
C ILE A 379 27.94 11.72 9.78
N LEU A 380 26.97 11.23 9.02
CA LEU A 380 26.19 10.02 9.36
C LEU A 380 26.83 8.82 8.68
N ASP A 381 27.52 7.98 9.45
CA ASP A 381 28.20 6.77 8.95
C ASP A 381 27.42 5.48 9.23
N GLY A 382 27.45 4.56 8.25
CA GLY A 382 26.88 3.22 8.27
C GLY A 382 27.06 2.42 9.55
N ASP A 383 28.27 2.41 10.08
CA ASP A 383 28.61 1.62 11.26
C ASP A 383 28.27 2.38 12.54
N ASN A 384 28.55 3.69 12.55
CA ASN A 384 28.30 4.54 13.72
C ASN A 384 26.82 4.58 14.12
N VAL A 385 25.91 4.72 13.15
CA VAL A 385 24.47 4.75 13.46
C VAL A 385 23.96 3.43 14.03
N ARG A 386 24.61 2.31 13.69
CA ARG A 386 24.27 0.96 14.19
C ARG A 386 24.70 0.71 15.64
N HIS A 387 25.51 1.58 16.23
CA HIS A 387 25.76 1.54 17.68
C HIS A 387 24.63 2.17 18.50
N GLY A 388 23.82 3.04 17.88
CA GLY A 388 22.77 3.82 18.54
C GLY A 388 21.42 3.71 17.84
N LEU A 389 21.16 4.64 16.92
CA LEU A 389 19.89 4.82 16.21
C LEU A 389 19.34 3.54 15.56
N SER A 390 20.23 2.70 15.04
CA SER A 390 19.91 1.49 14.27
C SER A 390 20.44 0.20 14.93
N LYS A 391 20.66 0.20 16.25
CA LYS A 391 21.23 -0.95 16.98
C LYS A 391 20.34 -2.20 17.00
N ASP A 392 19.05 -2.01 16.78
CA ASP A 392 18.02 -3.06 16.72
C ASP A 392 17.89 -3.69 15.32
N LEU A 393 18.62 -3.17 14.32
CA LEU A 393 18.52 -3.58 12.93
C LEU A 393 19.69 -4.49 12.52
N GLY A 394 19.35 -5.62 11.91
CA GLY A 394 20.32 -6.51 11.26
C GLY A 394 20.71 -6.03 9.86
N PHE A 395 21.02 -7.00 9.00
CA PHE A 395 21.45 -6.78 7.60
C PHE A 395 20.50 -7.42 6.57
N THR A 396 19.32 -7.83 7.01
CA THR A 396 18.25 -8.27 6.10
C THR A 396 17.79 -7.12 5.22
N VAL A 397 17.09 -7.41 4.11
CA VAL A 397 16.54 -6.36 3.24
C VAL A 397 15.59 -5.44 4.03
N ALA A 398 14.67 -6.01 4.82
CA ALA A 398 13.76 -5.24 5.69
C ALA A 398 14.51 -4.28 6.62
N ASP A 399 15.56 -4.77 7.29
CA ASP A 399 16.38 -3.95 8.19
C ASP A 399 17.14 -2.86 7.44
N ARG A 400 17.53 -3.09 6.18
CA ARG A 400 18.19 -2.08 5.34
C ARG A 400 17.20 -0.98 4.93
N VAL A 401 15.98 -1.34 4.52
CA VAL A 401 14.91 -0.38 4.20
C VAL A 401 14.65 0.53 5.41
N GLU A 402 14.44 -0.05 6.58
CA GLU A 402 14.19 0.71 7.80
C GLU A 402 15.41 1.55 8.22
N ASN A 403 16.63 1.03 8.05
CA ASN A 403 17.84 1.78 8.34
C ASN A 403 17.92 3.05 7.47
N ILE A 404 17.75 2.94 6.15
CA ILE A 404 17.78 4.09 5.25
C ILE A 404 16.67 5.10 5.59
N ARG A 405 15.46 4.63 5.91
CA ARG A 405 14.35 5.48 6.36
C ARG A 405 14.71 6.30 7.60
N ARG A 406 15.28 5.68 8.64
CA ARG A 406 15.70 6.37 9.88
C ARG A 406 16.78 7.42 9.61
N ILE A 407 17.77 7.07 8.80
CA ILE A 407 18.89 7.96 8.48
C ILE A 407 18.38 9.17 7.69
N ALA A 408 17.50 8.96 6.71
CA ALA A 408 16.96 10.06 5.90
C ALA A 408 16.18 11.08 6.76
N GLU A 409 15.37 10.61 7.72
CA GLU A 409 14.67 11.48 8.67
C GLU A 409 15.64 12.25 9.59
N VAL A 410 16.71 11.61 10.08
CA VAL A 410 17.73 12.29 10.88
C VAL A 410 18.51 13.31 10.06
N ALA A 411 18.89 12.97 8.83
CA ALA A 411 19.57 13.87 7.91
C ALA A 411 18.69 15.10 7.62
N LYS A 412 17.38 14.91 7.43
CA LYS A 412 16.41 16.00 7.29
C LYS A 412 16.38 16.93 8.49
N LEU A 413 16.31 16.40 9.72
CA LEU A 413 16.30 17.21 10.94
C LEU A 413 17.61 17.99 11.13
N MET A 414 18.75 17.39 10.79
CA MET A 414 20.06 18.06 10.88
C MET A 414 20.20 19.15 9.81
N MET A 415 19.74 18.89 8.59
CA MET A 415 19.70 19.88 7.52
C MET A 415 18.79 21.06 7.87
N ASP A 416 17.59 20.79 8.42
CA ASP A 416 16.67 21.82 8.93
C ASP A 416 17.32 22.66 10.05
N ALA A 417 18.29 22.10 10.78
CA ALA A 417 19.11 22.82 11.75
C ALA A 417 20.24 23.68 11.14
N GLY A 418 20.35 23.75 9.81
CA GLY A 418 21.37 24.50 9.07
C GLY A 418 22.72 23.78 8.98
N ILE A 419 22.74 22.44 9.09
CA ILE A 419 23.96 21.62 9.03
C ILE A 419 24.12 21.02 7.63
N ILE A 420 25.35 20.97 7.13
CA ILE A 420 25.71 20.16 5.96
C ILE A 420 25.95 18.72 6.42
N VAL A 421 25.05 17.82 6.05
CA VAL A 421 25.11 16.42 6.44
C VAL A 421 25.78 15.62 5.33
N LEU A 422 26.83 14.89 5.65
CA LEU A 422 27.44 13.92 4.74
C LEU A 422 27.03 12.52 5.20
N THR A 423 26.45 11.72 4.32
CA THR A 423 26.03 10.35 4.68
C THR A 423 26.88 9.34 3.92
N ALA A 424 27.38 8.30 4.60
CA ALA A 424 28.17 7.24 3.99
C ALA A 424 27.49 5.87 4.18
N PHE A 425 26.58 5.53 3.26
CA PHE A 425 25.78 4.31 3.33
C PHE A 425 25.87 3.50 2.05
N ILE A 426 25.66 2.18 2.14
CA ILE A 426 25.64 1.34 0.93
C ILE A 426 24.40 1.66 0.08
N SER A 427 23.24 1.87 0.71
CA SER A 427 21.97 2.26 0.07
C SER A 427 21.71 1.53 -1.27
N PRO A 428 21.73 0.19 -1.28
CA PRO A 428 21.90 -0.59 -2.51
C PRO A 428 20.72 -0.49 -3.47
N PHE A 429 19.53 -0.22 -2.96
CA PHE A 429 18.29 -0.25 -3.73
C PHE A 429 17.84 1.17 -4.07
N ARG A 430 17.41 1.36 -5.31
CA ARG A 430 16.92 2.63 -5.85
C ARG A 430 15.69 3.12 -5.11
N ALA A 431 14.77 2.23 -4.74
CA ALA A 431 13.54 2.57 -4.03
C ALA A 431 13.81 3.34 -2.73
N GLU A 432 14.79 2.88 -1.95
CA GLU A 432 15.17 3.50 -0.68
C GLU A 432 15.90 4.83 -0.88
N ARG A 433 16.69 4.98 -1.95
CA ARG A 433 17.35 6.25 -2.29
C ARG A 433 16.35 7.29 -2.77
N ASP A 434 15.40 6.92 -3.63
CA ASP A 434 14.32 7.80 -4.07
C ASP A 434 13.38 8.18 -2.91
N MET A 435 13.11 7.24 -2.00
CA MET A 435 12.40 7.52 -0.74
C MET A 435 13.15 8.56 0.09
N ALA A 436 14.46 8.40 0.29
CA ALA A 436 15.28 9.38 1.01
C ALA A 436 15.23 10.75 0.32
N LYS A 437 15.50 10.81 -0.99
CA LYS A 437 15.49 12.06 -1.80
C LYS A 437 14.17 12.82 -1.69
N SER A 438 13.04 12.12 -1.71
CA SER A 438 11.71 12.74 -1.64
C SER A 438 11.36 13.42 -0.31
N LEU A 439 12.18 13.25 0.74
CA LEU A 439 12.00 13.96 2.01
C LEU A 439 12.49 15.41 1.99
N PHE A 440 13.19 15.80 0.93
CA PHE A 440 13.93 17.06 0.78
C PHE A 440 13.37 17.90 -0.37
N GLU A 441 13.60 19.21 -0.33
CA GLU A 441 13.28 20.10 -1.46
C GLU A 441 14.33 19.95 -2.57
N GLU A 442 14.03 20.49 -3.76
CA GLU A 442 14.95 20.41 -4.89
C GLU A 442 16.26 21.14 -4.58
N GLY A 443 17.40 20.45 -4.76
CA GLY A 443 18.74 20.97 -4.49
C GLY A 443 19.27 20.74 -3.07
N ASP A 444 18.42 20.32 -2.12
CA ASP A 444 18.82 20.02 -0.74
C ASP A 444 19.49 18.66 -0.58
N PHE A 445 19.06 17.68 -1.37
CA PHE A 445 19.57 16.31 -1.36
C PHE A 445 20.38 16.05 -2.64
N LEU A 446 21.66 15.73 -2.44
CA LEU A 446 22.63 15.49 -3.50
C LEU A 446 23.03 14.01 -3.47
N GLU A 447 22.60 13.23 -4.46
CA GLU A 447 22.97 11.81 -4.57
C GLU A 447 24.38 11.68 -5.17
N VAL A 448 25.32 11.12 -4.42
CA VAL A 448 26.72 10.95 -4.83
C VAL A 448 27.02 9.47 -4.98
N PHE A 449 27.24 9.01 -6.20
CA PHE A 449 27.60 7.63 -6.47
C PHE A 449 29.11 7.47 -6.43
N VAL A 450 29.60 6.70 -5.46
CA VAL A 450 31.02 6.30 -5.40
C VAL A 450 31.15 4.99 -6.17
N ASP A 451 31.54 5.12 -7.43
CA ASP A 451 31.68 4.03 -8.36
C ASP A 451 33.03 3.33 -8.15
N THR A 452 32.94 2.04 -7.85
CA THR A 452 34.09 1.17 -7.64
C THR A 452 33.68 -0.21 -8.11
N PRO A 453 34.40 -0.84 -9.06
CA PRO A 453 34.12 -2.21 -9.42
C PRO A 453 34.23 -3.14 -8.21
N LEU A 454 33.37 -4.16 -8.19
CA LEU A 454 33.34 -5.15 -7.10
C LEU A 454 34.71 -5.77 -6.83
N ALA A 455 35.48 -6.08 -7.87
CA ALA A 455 36.80 -6.68 -7.75
C ALA A 455 37.78 -5.78 -6.98
N VAL A 456 37.76 -4.47 -7.24
CA VAL A 456 38.61 -3.49 -6.56
C VAL A 456 38.16 -3.28 -5.12
N ALA A 457 36.85 -3.21 -4.89
CA ALA A 457 36.29 -3.12 -3.54
C ALA A 457 36.64 -4.36 -2.68
N GLU A 458 36.61 -5.55 -3.29
CA GLU A 458 36.97 -6.84 -2.70
C GLU A 458 38.50 -6.97 -2.47
N GLU A 459 39.33 -6.38 -3.33
CA GLU A 459 40.79 -6.31 -3.10
C GLU A 459 41.13 -5.39 -1.91
N ARG A 460 40.47 -4.23 -1.82
CA ARG A 460 40.69 -3.27 -0.72
C ARG A 460 40.26 -3.83 0.64
N ASP A 461 39.15 -4.58 0.69
CA ASP A 461 38.46 -5.19 1.84
C ASP A 461 39.03 -4.88 3.24
N PRO A 462 39.00 -3.60 3.69
CA PRO A 462 39.74 -3.17 4.88
C PRO A 462 39.21 -3.80 6.17
N LYS A 463 37.98 -4.32 6.12
CA LYS A 463 37.25 -4.92 7.24
C LYS A 463 37.18 -6.46 7.13
N GLY A 464 37.73 -7.05 6.09
CA GLY A 464 37.66 -8.50 5.84
C GLY A 464 36.24 -9.03 5.62
N LEU A 465 35.31 -8.19 5.15
CA LEU A 465 33.90 -8.51 4.98
C LEU A 465 33.64 -9.32 3.71
N TYR A 466 34.31 -8.99 2.60
CA TYR A 466 34.16 -9.72 1.35
C TYR A 466 34.64 -11.18 1.51
N LYS A 467 35.79 -11.37 2.16
CA LYS A 467 36.31 -12.71 2.46
C LYS A 467 35.34 -13.55 3.31
N LYS A 468 34.66 -12.92 4.27
CA LYS A 468 33.64 -13.57 5.11
C LYS A 468 32.35 -13.87 4.33
N ALA A 469 31.91 -12.97 3.45
CA ALA A 469 30.76 -13.19 2.58
C ALA A 469 31.00 -14.37 1.61
N ARG A 470 32.15 -14.41 0.92
CA ARG A 470 32.54 -15.50 0.00
C ARG A 470 32.63 -16.87 0.69
N SER A 471 32.94 -16.90 1.98
CA SER A 471 32.98 -18.13 2.77
C SER A 471 31.63 -18.51 3.41
N GLY A 472 30.56 -17.78 3.10
CA GLY A 472 29.20 -18.02 3.60
C GLY A 472 28.97 -17.60 5.05
N GLN A 473 29.92 -16.89 5.68
CA GLN A 473 29.82 -16.44 7.07
C GLN A 473 29.01 -15.14 7.21
N LEU A 474 28.84 -14.39 6.13
CA LEU A 474 28.03 -13.17 6.06
C LEU A 474 27.01 -13.29 4.92
N PRO A 475 25.79 -13.80 5.19
CA PRO A 475 24.72 -13.82 4.20
C PRO A 475 24.14 -12.42 3.97
N ASN A 476 23.53 -12.21 2.81
CA ASN A 476 22.93 -10.96 2.32
C ASN A 476 23.94 -9.80 2.21
N PHE A 477 25.14 -10.09 1.72
CA PHE A 477 26.19 -9.12 1.47
C PHE A 477 26.06 -8.50 0.06
N THR A 478 25.91 -7.18 0.04
CA THR A 478 25.72 -6.40 -1.19
C THR A 478 26.89 -6.58 -2.16
N GLY A 479 26.58 -6.89 -3.42
CA GLY A 479 27.54 -7.16 -4.48
C GLY A 479 27.99 -8.63 -4.57
N ILE A 480 27.59 -9.49 -3.63
CA ILE A 480 27.93 -10.93 -3.65
C ILE A 480 26.68 -11.78 -3.77
N ASP A 481 25.81 -11.73 -2.75
CA ASP A 481 24.57 -12.51 -2.64
C ASP A 481 23.34 -11.61 -2.43
N SER A 482 23.52 -10.29 -2.50
CA SER A 482 22.47 -9.28 -2.56
C SER A 482 22.82 -8.24 -3.62
N ASP A 483 21.85 -7.80 -4.43
CA ASP A 483 22.10 -6.88 -5.54
C ASP A 483 22.46 -5.45 -5.09
N TYR A 484 23.12 -4.72 -6.00
CA TYR A 484 23.32 -3.28 -5.92
C TYR A 484 22.79 -2.64 -7.20
N GLU A 485 21.77 -1.79 -7.07
CA GLU A 485 21.15 -1.05 -8.16
C GLU A 485 21.87 0.29 -8.34
N VAL A 486 22.64 0.42 -9.42
CA VAL A 486 23.38 1.63 -9.74
C VAL A 486 22.43 2.83 -9.90
N PRO A 487 22.74 4.01 -9.31
CA PRO A 487 21.95 5.22 -9.51
C PRO A 487 21.82 5.60 -10.98
N VAL A 488 20.60 5.94 -11.42
CA VAL A 488 20.31 6.31 -12.82
C VAL A 488 20.64 7.78 -13.09
N SER A 489 20.56 8.63 -12.07
CA SER A 489 20.71 10.08 -12.18
C SER A 489 21.33 10.67 -10.91
N ALA A 490 22.54 10.19 -10.56
CA ALA A 490 23.32 10.77 -9.47
C ALA A 490 23.75 12.20 -9.82
N ASP A 491 23.79 13.07 -8.82
CA ASP A 491 24.22 14.46 -8.95
C ASP A 491 25.75 14.56 -9.12
N LEU A 492 26.49 13.56 -8.62
CA LEU A 492 27.93 13.39 -8.83
C LEU A 492 28.26 11.88 -8.89
N ILE A 493 29.13 11.50 -9.82
CA ILE A 493 29.71 10.15 -9.90
C ILE A 493 31.21 10.29 -9.66
N ILE A 494 31.72 9.59 -8.66
CA ILE A 494 33.14 9.57 -8.28
C ILE A 494 33.71 8.21 -8.66
N ASP A 495 34.63 8.20 -9.63
CA ASP A 495 35.39 7.01 -9.98
C ASP A 495 36.62 6.90 -9.07
N THR A 496 36.66 5.84 -8.27
CA THR A 496 37.73 5.65 -7.28
C THR A 496 38.90 4.78 -7.77
N GLU A 497 38.90 4.33 -9.02
CA GLU A 497 40.06 3.66 -9.62
C GLU A 497 41.11 4.69 -10.06
N ASP A 498 40.65 5.79 -10.67
CA ASP A 498 41.51 6.77 -11.34
C ASP A 498 41.66 8.11 -10.57
N GLN A 499 40.97 8.28 -9.43
CA GLN A 499 41.02 9.49 -8.63
C GLN A 499 41.62 9.28 -7.24
N THR A 500 42.34 10.29 -6.75
CA THR A 500 42.80 10.32 -5.35
C THR A 500 41.67 10.76 -4.42
N VAL A 501 41.79 10.41 -3.13
CA VAL A 501 40.82 10.82 -2.11
C VAL A 501 40.67 12.34 -2.04
N ASP A 502 41.76 13.08 -2.20
CA ASP A 502 41.77 14.55 -2.14
C ASP A 502 41.06 15.17 -3.35
N ASP A 503 41.24 14.59 -4.55
CA ASP A 503 40.54 15.03 -5.76
C ASP A 503 39.02 14.77 -5.62
N SER A 504 38.65 13.56 -5.22
CA SER A 504 37.25 13.19 -5.00
C SER A 504 36.57 14.01 -3.89
N ALA A 505 37.31 14.34 -2.82
CA ALA A 505 36.82 15.22 -1.77
C ALA A 505 36.59 16.65 -2.28
N THR A 506 37.47 17.13 -3.17
CA THR A 506 37.33 18.46 -3.78
C THR A 506 36.08 18.53 -4.66
N GLU A 507 35.85 17.55 -5.54
CA GLU A 507 34.63 17.48 -6.37
C GLU A 507 33.36 17.43 -5.52
N LEU A 508 33.38 16.66 -4.42
CA LEU A 508 32.27 16.59 -3.48
C LEU A 508 31.98 17.95 -2.82
N ILE A 509 33.02 18.68 -2.41
CA ILE A 509 32.88 20.02 -1.82
C ILE A 509 32.33 21.01 -2.84
N GLU A 510 32.80 20.96 -4.09
CA GLU A 510 32.29 21.81 -5.17
C GLU A 510 30.80 21.57 -5.40
N LEU A 511 30.37 20.31 -5.45
CA LEU A 511 28.94 19.96 -5.55
C LEU A 511 28.14 20.50 -4.35
N ILE A 512 28.63 20.24 -3.13
CA ILE A 512 27.96 20.67 -1.89
C ILE A 512 27.81 22.18 -1.89
N THR A 513 28.89 22.92 -2.11
CA THR A 513 28.94 24.39 -1.96
C THR A 513 28.38 25.16 -3.17
N ARG A 514 28.04 24.48 -4.26
CA ARG A 514 27.45 25.10 -5.45
C ARG A 514 26.16 25.83 -5.08
N ASN A 515 26.14 27.15 -5.28
CA ASN A 515 25.02 28.03 -4.93
C ASN A 515 24.67 28.08 -3.41
N ILE A 516 25.59 27.72 -2.51
CA ILE A 516 25.38 27.80 -1.05
C ILE A 516 25.68 29.21 -0.47
N GLN A 517 26.40 30.06 -1.20
CA GLN A 517 26.68 31.43 -0.73
C GLN A 517 25.40 32.27 -0.78
N GLY A 518 24.96 32.71 0.40
CA GLY A 518 23.69 33.41 0.64
C GLY A 518 23.61 34.84 0.11
#